data_AF-A0A5B7B555-F1
#
_entry.id   AF-A0A5B7B555-F1
#
_cell.length_a   1.000
_cell.length_b   1.000
_cell.length_c   1.000
_cell.angle_alpha   90.00
_cell.angle_beta   90.00
_cell.angle_gamma   90.00
#
_symmetry.space_group_name_H-M   'P 1'
#
loop_
_entity.id
_entity.type
_entity.pdbx_description
1 polymer ?
#
loop_
_entity_poly.entity_id
_entity_poly.type
_entity_poly.pdbx_seq_one_letter_code
_entity_poly.pdbx_strand_id
1 'polypeptide(L)'
;RQEKIFSLIYAFGTNKSIMARRHDIFHNNFLHLAAKLSPPSQLDHVSGAALQMQRELQWFKEVESMVQPKYKEETNENNKTPSTLFTDEHKELVKDGERWMK
;
A
#
# COMPACT_ATOMS: atom_id res chain seq x y z
N ARG A 1 0.38 -9.10 2.94
CA ARG A 1 -0.15 -8.73 1.61
C ARG A 1 -0.60 -9.97 0.84
N GLN A 2 -1.40 -9.83 -0.24
CA GLN A 2 -1.83 -10.93 -1.13
C GLN A 2 -1.14 -10.85 -2.50
N GLU A 3 0.18 -10.77 -2.50
CA GLU A 3 1.05 -10.49 -3.66
C GLU A 3 0.81 -11.48 -4.81
N LYS A 4 0.61 -12.77 -4.52
CA LYS A 4 0.38 -13.83 -5.52
C LYS A 4 -0.95 -13.68 -6.27
N ILE A 5 -2.02 -13.31 -5.56
CA ILE A 5 -3.33 -13.08 -6.18
C ILE A 5 -3.25 -11.82 -7.05
N PHE A 6 -2.59 -10.79 -6.53
CA PHE A 6 -2.42 -9.54 -7.24
C PHE A 6 -1.59 -9.71 -8.53
N SER A 7 -0.46 -10.42 -8.46
CA SER A 7 0.39 -10.70 -9.62
C SER A 7 -0.34 -11.58 -10.65
N LEU A 8 -1.19 -12.50 -10.22
CA LEU A 8 -2.01 -13.31 -11.09
C LEU A 8 -3.03 -12.45 -11.86
N ILE A 9 -3.78 -11.58 -11.16
CA ILE A 9 -4.75 -10.65 -11.80
C ILE A 9 -4.04 -9.75 -12.81
N TYR A 10 -2.82 -9.31 -12.50
CA TYR A 10 -2.00 -8.54 -13.40
C TYR A 10 -1.56 -9.34 -14.63
N ALA A 11 -1.07 -10.57 -14.43
CA ALA A 11 -0.59 -11.45 -15.50
C ALA A 11 -1.70 -11.85 -16.50
N PHE A 12 -2.95 -11.91 -16.05
CA PHE A 12 -4.10 -12.21 -16.91
C PHE A 12 -4.46 -11.09 -17.91
N GLY A 13 -3.69 -10.01 -17.97
CA GLY A 13 -3.92 -8.94 -18.95
C GLY A 13 -5.17 -8.11 -18.66
N THR A 14 -5.73 -8.23 -17.45
CA THR A 14 -6.78 -7.35 -16.94
C THR A 14 -6.28 -5.93 -17.10
N ASN A 15 -6.87 -5.18 -18.04
CA ASN A 15 -6.37 -3.89 -18.47
C ASN A 15 -6.03 -3.04 -17.23
N LYS A 16 -4.77 -2.56 -17.10
CA LYS A 16 -4.29 -1.80 -15.92
C LYS A 16 -5.27 -0.68 -15.51
N SER A 17 -6.00 -0.15 -16.50
CA SER A 17 -7.04 0.88 -16.33
C SER A 17 -8.36 0.39 -15.72
N ILE A 18 -8.72 -0.90 -15.79
CA ILE A 18 -9.97 -1.43 -15.23
C ILE A 18 -9.83 -1.62 -13.72
N MET A 19 -8.69 -2.16 -13.27
CA MET A 19 -8.40 -2.28 -11.83
C MET A 19 -8.34 -0.89 -11.20
N ALA A 20 -7.60 0.05 -11.77
CA ALA A 20 -7.49 1.40 -11.22
C ALA A 20 -8.82 2.21 -11.19
N ARG A 21 -9.88 1.76 -11.86
CA ARG A 21 -11.16 2.50 -11.96
C ARG A 21 -12.12 2.29 -10.80
N ARG A 22 -11.90 1.28 -9.94
CA ARG A 22 -12.83 0.97 -8.84
C ARG A 22 -12.35 1.55 -7.53
N HIS A 23 -13.30 2.09 -6.78
CA HIS A 23 -13.14 2.50 -5.40
C HIS A 23 -13.89 1.55 -4.49
N ASP A 24 -13.42 1.42 -3.24
CA ASP A 24 -14.25 0.84 -2.18
C ASP A 24 -15.34 1.83 -1.73
N ILE A 25 -16.15 1.40 -0.75
CA ILE A 25 -17.23 2.23 -0.18
C ILE A 25 -16.76 3.49 0.55
N PHE A 26 -15.45 3.62 0.78
CA PHE A 26 -14.82 4.76 1.45
C PHE A 26 -14.00 5.63 0.48
N HIS A 27 -14.27 5.47 -0.82
CA HIS A 27 -13.57 6.13 -1.90
C HIS A 27 -12.05 5.85 -1.93
N ASN A 28 -11.60 4.71 -1.42
CA ASN A 28 -10.21 4.26 -1.58
C ASN A 28 -10.05 3.57 -2.94
N ASN A 29 -9.16 4.09 -3.77
CA ASN A 29 -8.65 3.34 -4.92
C ASN A 29 -7.62 2.28 -4.48
N PHE A 30 -7.13 1.46 -5.42
CA PHE A 30 -6.18 0.39 -5.11
C PHE A 30 -4.88 0.85 -4.44
N LEU A 31 -4.40 2.07 -4.73
CA LEU A 31 -3.19 2.59 -4.11
C LEU A 31 -3.44 3.00 -2.65
N HIS A 32 -4.61 3.57 -2.33
CA HIS A 32 -5.02 3.78 -0.94
C HIS A 32 -5.12 2.47 -0.16
N LEU A 33 -5.62 1.40 -0.78
CA LEU A 33 -5.69 0.09 -0.13
C LEU A 33 -4.29 -0.49 0.12
N ALA A 34 -3.35 -0.28 -0.80
CA ALA A 34 -1.94 -0.63 -0.60
C ALA A 34 -1.26 0.24 0.47
N ALA A 35 -1.79 1.43 0.75
CA ALA A 35 -1.27 2.35 1.74
C ALA A 35 -1.55 1.94 3.20
N LYS A 36 -2.55 1.08 3.43
CA LYS A 36 -2.95 0.63 4.78
C LYS A 36 -1.95 -0.38 5.33
N LEU A 37 -1.56 -0.26 6.60
CA LEU A 37 -0.62 -1.19 7.22
C LEU A 37 -1.18 -2.62 7.19
N SER A 38 -0.33 -3.61 6.89
CA SER A 38 -0.72 -5.02 6.97
C SER A 38 -1.16 -5.40 8.40
N PRO A 39 -2.18 -6.27 8.56
CA PRO A 39 -2.56 -6.76 9.89
C PRO A 39 -1.39 -7.51 10.54
N PRO A 40 -1.32 -7.58 11.89
CA PRO A 40 -0.20 -8.19 12.61
C PRO A 40 0.14 -9.62 12.13
N SER A 41 -0.87 -10.43 11.84
CA SER A 41 -0.70 -11.80 11.32
C SER A 41 0.09 -11.92 10.01
N GLN A 42 0.19 -10.83 9.24
CA GLN A 42 0.98 -10.75 8.01
C GLN A 42 2.26 -9.93 8.20
N LEU A 43 2.21 -8.89 9.04
CA LEU A 43 3.34 -8.01 9.32
C LEU A 43 4.43 -8.74 10.13
N ASP A 44 4.04 -9.51 11.15
CA ASP A 44 4.94 -10.22 12.06
C ASP A 44 5.68 -11.40 11.42
N HIS A 45 5.31 -11.77 10.19
CA HIS A 45 6.06 -12.75 9.39
C HIS A 45 7.41 -12.20 8.91
N VAL A 46 7.61 -10.87 8.96
CA VAL A 46 8.88 -10.22 8.67
C VAL A 46 9.53 -9.79 9.98
N SER A 47 10.76 -10.22 10.22
CA SER A 47 11.48 -9.92 11.46
C SER A 47 12.00 -8.49 11.48
N GLY A 48 11.54 -7.69 12.45
CA GLY A 48 12.06 -6.35 12.73
C GLY A 48 11.37 -5.23 11.96
N ALA A 49 11.16 -4.10 12.65
CA ALA A 49 10.38 -2.97 12.16
C ALA A 49 10.95 -2.35 10.87
N ALA A 50 12.27 -2.29 10.72
CA ALA A 50 12.90 -1.77 9.49
C ALA A 50 12.60 -2.65 8.27
N LEU A 51 12.69 -3.98 8.40
CA LEU A 51 12.40 -4.91 7.31
C LEU A 51 10.89 -4.98 7.00
N GLN A 52 10.06 -4.88 8.03
CA GLN A 52 8.61 -4.71 7.87
C GLN A 52 8.31 -3.45 7.05
N MET A 53 8.90 -2.31 7.42
CA MET A 53 8.73 -1.04 6.71
C MET A 53 9.21 -1.12 5.25
N GLN A 54 10.37 -1.72 5.01
CA GLN A 54 10.90 -1.93 3.67
C GLN A 54 9.93 -2.73 2.80
N ARG A 55 9.35 -3.81 3.34
CA ARG A 55 8.39 -4.64 2.59
C ARG A 55 7.10 -3.89 2.28
N GLU A 56 6.56 -3.13 3.23
CA GLU A 56 5.34 -2.36 3.02
C GLU A 56 5.58 -1.25 1.98
N LEU A 57 6.75 -0.61 1.98
CA LEU A 57 7.13 0.37 0.96
C LEU A 57 7.30 -0.26 -0.44
N GLN A 58 7.96 -1.42 -0.52
CA GLN A 58 8.11 -2.16 -1.78
C GLN A 58 6.74 -2.48 -2.38
N TRP A 59 5.82 -2.99 -1.56
CA TRP A 59 4.45 -3.27 -1.99
C TRP A 59 3.71 -2.02 -2.48
N PHE A 60 3.81 -0.91 -1.74
CA PHE A 60 3.20 0.35 -2.14
C PHE A 60 3.74 0.84 -3.50
N LYS A 61 5.06 0.76 -3.70
CA LYS A 61 5.72 1.16 -4.97
C LYS A 61 5.35 0.25 -6.14
N GLU A 62 5.21 -1.04 -5.90
CA GLU A 62 4.70 -1.95 -6.93
C GLU A 62 3.32 -1.49 -7.38
N VAL A 63 2.36 -1.35 -6.46
CA VAL A 63 0.99 -0.90 -6.79
C VAL A 63 0.99 0.50 -7.44
N GLU A 64 1.82 1.42 -6.96
CA GLU A 64 1.97 2.76 -7.51
C GLU A 64 2.41 2.76 -8.99
N SER A 65 3.25 1.82 -9.39
CA SER A 65 3.73 1.70 -10.78
C SER A 65 2.62 1.28 -11.76
N MET A 66 1.53 0.72 -11.26
CA MET A 66 0.44 0.18 -12.08
C MET A 66 -0.78 1.09 -12.16
N VAL A 67 -0.92 2.06 -11.26
CA VAL A 67 -2.04 3.02 -11.29
C VAL A 67 -1.74 4.21 -12.18
N GLN A 68 -2.78 4.76 -12.83
CA GLN A 68 -2.63 5.98 -13.63
C GLN A 68 -2.30 7.18 -12.72
N PRO A 69 -1.56 8.19 -13.22
CA PRO A 69 -1.15 9.35 -12.42
C PRO A 69 -2.30 10.03 -11.66
N LYS A 70 -3.48 10.17 -12.27
CA LYS A 70 -4.65 10.78 -11.62
C LYS A 70 -5.07 10.10 -10.31
N TYR A 71 -4.86 8.79 -10.18
CA TYR A 71 -5.24 8.03 -8.97
C TYR A 71 -4.20 8.15 -7.85
N LYS A 72 -3.00 8.65 -8.14
CA LYS A 72 -1.96 8.92 -7.14
C LYS A 72 -2.26 10.20 -6.35
N GLU A 73 -2.97 11.14 -6.97
CA GLU A 73 -3.34 12.43 -6.40
C GLU A 73 -4.79 12.49 -5.91
N GLU A 74 -5.58 11.46 -6.21
CA GLU A 74 -6.98 11.38 -5.76
C GLU A 74 -7.04 11.21 -4.24
N THR A 75 -8.01 11.87 -3.61
CA THR A 75 -8.23 11.77 -2.16
C THR A 75 -9.38 10.83 -1.84
N ASN A 76 -9.28 10.03 -0.79
CA ASN A 76 -10.40 9.25 -0.26
C ASN A 76 -11.41 10.12 0.53
N GLU A 77 -12.44 9.49 1.12
CA GLU A 77 -13.46 10.20 1.93
C GLU A 77 -12.89 11.00 3.11
N ASN A 78 -11.70 10.63 3.58
CA ASN A 78 -11.01 11.33 4.66
C ASN A 78 -10.11 12.48 4.14
N ASN A 79 -10.24 12.86 2.87
CA ASN A 79 -9.39 13.85 2.19
C ASN A 79 -7.90 13.51 2.21
N LYS A 80 -7.54 12.22 2.25
CA LYS A 80 -6.14 11.77 2.21
C LYS A 80 -5.81 11.21 0.83
N THR A 81 -4.66 11.61 0.28
CA THR A 81 -4.06 10.92 -0.87
C THR A 81 -3.45 9.60 -0.42
N PRO A 82 -3.14 8.66 -1.34
CA PRO A 82 -2.49 7.41 -0.98
C PRO A 82 -1.16 7.59 -0.26
N SER A 83 -0.34 8.56 -0.68
CA SER A 83 0.97 8.84 -0.08
C SER A 83 0.85 9.39 1.35
N THR A 84 -0.10 10.30 1.58
CA THR A 84 -0.39 10.82 2.92
C THR A 84 -0.91 9.70 3.82
N LEU A 85 -1.84 8.87 3.32
CA LEU A 85 -2.37 7.73 4.05
C LEU A 85 -1.26 6.73 4.41
N PHE A 86 -0.33 6.43 3.49
CA PHE A 86 0.79 5.52 3.74
C PHE A 86 1.67 6.03 4.88
N THR A 87 1.98 7.33 4.87
CA THR A 87 2.81 7.95 5.91
C THR A 87 2.13 7.87 7.28
N ASP A 88 0.83 8.14 7.33
CA ASP A 88 0.06 8.10 8.58
C ASP A 88 -0.03 6.67 9.16
N GLU A 89 -0.32 5.68 8.31
CA GLU A 89 -0.50 4.27 8.71
C GLU A 89 0.80 3.62 9.19
N HIS A 90 1.96 4.08 8.71
CA HIS A 90 3.27 3.47 9.00
C HIS A 90 4.11 4.26 10.02
N LYS A 91 3.57 5.34 10.60
CA LYS A 91 4.32 6.26 11.47
C LYS A 91 4.98 5.56 12.67
N GLU A 92 4.27 4.66 13.34
CA GLU A 92 4.83 3.94 14.49
C GLU A 92 5.89 2.91 14.07
N LEU A 93 5.68 2.26 12.92
CA LEU A 93 6.64 1.29 12.38
C LEU A 93 7.99 1.95 12.04
N VAL A 94 7.95 3.18 11.50
CA VAL A 94 9.17 3.98 11.26
C VAL A 94 9.90 4.29 12.57
N LYS A 95 9.18 4.75 13.61
CA LYS A 95 9.78 5.05 14.92
C LYS A 95 10.43 3.82 15.56
N ASP A 96 9.78 2.66 15.47
CA ASP A 96 10.33 1.41 16.00
C ASP A 96 11.57 0.96 15.23
N GLY A 97 11.58 1.16 13.91
CA GLY A 97 12.76 0.93 13.07
C GLY A 97 13.93 1.84 13.44
N GLU A 98 13.68 3.15 13.61
CA GLU A 98 14.69 4.12 14.02
C GLU A 98 15.27 3.81 15.40
N ARG A 99 14.42 3.36 16.35
CA ARG A 99 14.84 3.00 17.69
C ARG A 99 15.79 1.79 17.71
N TRP A 100 15.56 0.80 16.86
CA TRP A 100 16.40 -0.40 16.79
C TRP A 100 17.77 -0.11 16.16
N MET A 101 17.88 0.91 15.31
CA MET A 101 19.13 1.31 14.66
C MET A 101 20.02 2.22 15.51
N LYS A 102 19.54 2.69 16.67
CA LYS A 102 20.32 3.45 17.66
C LYS A 102 21.03 2.51 18.63
#